data_AF-A0A1M6TCA9-F1
#
_entry.id   AF-A0A1M6TCA9-F1
#
_cell.length_a   1.000
_cell.length_b   1.000
_cell.length_c   1.000
_cell.angle_alpha   90.00
_cell.angle_beta   90.00
_cell.angle_gamma   90.00
#
_symmetry.space_group_name_H-M   'P 1'
#
loop_
_entity.id
_entity.type
_entity.pdbx_description
1 polymer ?
#
loop_
_entity_poly.entity_id
_entity_poly.type
_entity_poly.pdbx_seq_one_letter_code
_entity_poly.pdbx_strand_id
1 'polypeptide(L)'
;MKRKVVIVIATCVLLLVVLLAFFALQKKFGFREMTIFPTDTYEVYAMNDSIAGGYSTSTIHVAKDGSVTADVNIRSGKAYSYAGIGVNLLSVNHRPAANFFDFDEFDSVEVNVRTGRMQSVEFRILNNDPVYSRAGALLSYRPKTKIIPANTVTKFALTDLKTPEWWLVEQGLDKDDYLSYFDRGVILAVVNGEKVMRGIPDEIELKSIRLWRGNASRE
;
A
#
# COMPACT_ATOMS: atom_id res chain seq x y z
N MET A 1 -33.68 45.59 27.12
CA MET A 1 -33.52 45.13 25.72
C MET A 1 -32.14 44.52 25.41
N LYS A 2 -31.03 44.95 26.03
CA LYS A 2 -29.66 44.53 25.67
C LYS A 2 -29.29 43.07 26.03
N ARG A 3 -29.80 42.52 27.13
CA ARG A 3 -29.41 41.17 27.62
C ARG A 3 -29.91 40.01 26.74
N LYS A 4 -31.13 40.10 26.22
CA LYS A 4 -31.71 39.07 25.33
C LYS A 4 -30.97 38.98 23.99
N VAL A 5 -30.61 40.13 23.42
CA VAL A 5 -29.85 40.20 22.16
C VAL A 5 -28.44 39.61 22.33
N VAL A 6 -27.76 39.92 23.43
CA VAL A 6 -26.44 39.35 23.74
C VAL A 6 -26.49 37.83 23.90
N ILE A 7 -27.53 37.30 24.56
CA ILE A 7 -27.72 35.85 24.70
C ILE A 7 -27.93 35.20 23.33
N VAL A 8 -28.81 35.75 22.49
CA VAL A 8 -29.06 35.20 21.14
C VAL A 8 -27.78 35.18 20.30
N ILE A 9 -27.02 36.27 20.30
CA ILE A 9 -25.75 36.34 19.57
C ILE A 9 -24.75 35.30 20.09
N ALA A 10 -24.58 35.19 21.41
CA ALA A 10 -23.69 34.21 22.01
C ALA A 10 -24.09 32.76 21.67
N THR A 11 -25.39 32.46 21.68
CA THR A 11 -25.90 31.14 21.29
C THR A 11 -25.66 30.86 19.80
N CYS A 12 -25.88 31.84 18.91
CA CYS A 12 -25.59 31.68 17.48
C CYS A 12 -24.09 31.44 17.20
N VAL A 13 -23.21 32.18 17.89
CA VAL A 13 -21.76 31.99 17.77
C VAL A 13 -21.34 30.61 18.28
N LEU A 14 -21.88 30.17 19.43
CA LEU A 14 -21.59 28.85 19.97
C LEU A 14 -22.05 27.73 19.02
N LEU A 15 -23.26 27.85 18.46
CA LEU A 15 -23.77 26.91 17.45
C LEU A 15 -22.86 26.87 16.21
N LEU A 16 -22.40 28.02 15.72
CA LEU A 16 -21.50 28.07 14.57
C LEU A 16 -20.16 27.38 14.89
N VAL A 17 -19.58 27.59 16.08
CA VAL A 17 -18.33 26.93 16.49
C VAL A 17 -18.52 25.42 16.59
N VAL A 18 -19.62 24.95 17.19
CA VAL A 18 -19.93 23.51 17.29
C VAL A 18 -20.11 22.90 15.90
N LEU A 19 -20.79 23.61 14.99
CA LEU A 19 -21.05 23.14 13.63
C LEU A 19 -19.75 23.07 12.81
N LEU A 20 -18.88 24.09 12.91
CA LEU A 20 -17.54 24.08 12.30
C LEU A 20 -16.65 22.96 12.87
N ALA A 21 -16.67 22.76 14.20
CA ALA A 21 -15.95 21.68 14.85
C ALA A 21 -16.46 20.31 14.37
N PHE A 22 -17.78 20.14 14.23
CA PHE A 22 -18.38 18.91 13.70
C PHE A 22 -17.92 18.62 12.27
N PHE A 23 -17.95 19.61 11.37
CA PHE A 23 -17.47 19.43 9.99
C PHE A 23 -15.96 19.17 9.93
N ALA A 24 -15.17 19.82 10.78
CA ALA A 24 -13.73 19.55 10.88
C ALA A 24 -13.46 18.12 11.37
N LEU A 25 -14.20 17.65 12.38
CA LEU A 25 -14.11 16.28 12.89
C LEU A 25 -14.57 15.26 11.86
N GLN A 26 -15.67 15.49 11.15
CA GLN A 26 -16.14 14.61 10.07
C GLN A 26 -15.13 14.55 8.91
N LYS A 27 -14.51 15.67 8.54
CA LYS A 27 -13.47 15.67 7.52
C LYS A 27 -12.24 14.85 7.92
N LYS A 28 -11.89 14.86 9.22
CA LYS A 28 -10.70 14.19 9.77
C LYS A 28 -10.93 12.72 10.12
N PHE A 29 -12.09 12.39 10.69
CA PHE A 29 -12.43 11.07 11.24
C PHE A 29 -13.58 10.37 10.49
N GLY A 30 -14.05 10.95 9.39
CA GLY A 30 -15.07 10.34 8.55
C GLY A 30 -14.58 9.03 7.95
N PHE A 31 -15.51 8.11 7.79
CA PHE A 31 -15.27 6.86 7.09
C PHE A 31 -14.84 7.12 5.65
N ARG A 32 -13.76 6.46 5.20
CA ARG A 32 -13.32 6.47 3.79
C ARG A 32 -13.01 5.06 3.35
N GLU A 33 -13.43 4.71 2.14
CA GLU A 33 -13.04 3.51 1.44
C GLU A 33 -12.46 3.91 0.09
N MET A 34 -11.34 3.30 -0.30
CA MET A 34 -10.76 3.48 -1.62
C MET A 34 -10.36 2.13 -2.19
N THR A 35 -10.76 1.86 -3.43
CA THR A 35 -10.30 0.67 -4.16
C THR A 35 -9.10 1.07 -5.02
N ILE A 36 -7.94 0.48 -4.75
CA ILE A 36 -6.74 0.63 -5.57
C ILE A 36 -6.82 -0.34 -6.76
N PHE A 37 -7.27 -1.56 -6.50
CA PHE A 37 -7.40 -2.63 -7.49
C PHE A 37 -8.67 -3.46 -7.18
N PRO A 38 -9.44 -3.94 -8.17
CA PRO A 38 -9.25 -3.83 -9.62
C PRO A 38 -9.83 -2.52 -10.16
N THR A 39 -8.97 -1.58 -10.54
CA THR A 39 -9.37 -0.33 -11.22
C THR A 39 -8.37 -0.04 -12.32
N ASP A 40 -8.81 0.62 -13.40
CA ASP A 40 -7.92 1.11 -14.47
C ASP A 40 -7.20 2.42 -14.07
N THR A 41 -7.38 2.87 -12.82
CA THR A 41 -6.78 4.10 -12.30
C THR A 41 -5.26 4.00 -12.25
N TYR A 42 -4.74 2.85 -11.83
CA TYR A 42 -3.31 2.65 -11.60
C TYR A 42 -2.76 1.59 -12.54
N GLU A 43 -1.57 1.86 -13.07
CA GLU A 43 -0.88 0.90 -13.94
C GLU A 43 -0.38 -0.31 -13.14
N VAL A 44 -0.75 -1.51 -13.60
CA VAL A 44 -0.30 -2.79 -13.04
C VAL A 44 0.80 -3.37 -13.93
N TYR A 45 1.89 -3.83 -13.32
CA TYR A 45 3.05 -4.33 -14.05
C TYR A 45 3.72 -5.53 -13.34
N ALA A 46 4.50 -6.30 -14.09
CA ALA A 46 5.29 -7.40 -13.55
C ALA A 46 6.46 -6.85 -12.71
N MET A 47 6.55 -7.29 -11.45
CA MET A 47 7.64 -6.91 -10.55
C MET A 47 8.56 -8.09 -10.29
N ASN A 48 9.87 -7.88 -10.37
CA ASN A 48 10.88 -8.90 -10.08
C ASN A 48 12.20 -8.29 -9.60
N ASP A 49 13.09 -9.15 -9.12
CA ASP A 49 14.38 -8.79 -8.55
C ASP A 49 15.49 -8.50 -9.60
N SER A 50 15.18 -8.45 -10.90
CA SER A 50 16.19 -8.24 -11.94
C SER A 50 16.94 -6.92 -11.83
N ILE A 51 16.26 -5.84 -11.39
CA ILE A 51 16.89 -4.54 -11.14
C ILE A 51 17.91 -4.61 -9.98
N ALA A 52 17.79 -5.60 -9.10
CA ALA A 52 18.75 -5.90 -8.05
C ALA A 52 19.79 -6.95 -8.48
N GLY A 53 19.84 -7.33 -9.76
CA GLY A 53 20.70 -8.41 -10.25
C GLY A 53 20.23 -9.81 -9.86
N GLY A 54 18.96 -9.97 -9.48
CA GLY A 54 18.33 -11.27 -9.27
C GLY A 54 17.91 -11.94 -10.58
N TYR A 55 17.42 -13.18 -10.46
CA TYR A 55 17.05 -14.04 -11.58
C TYR A 55 15.60 -14.50 -11.55
N SER A 56 14.80 -13.97 -10.62
CA SER A 56 13.39 -14.34 -10.51
C SER A 56 12.61 -13.70 -11.66
N THR A 57 11.58 -14.39 -12.15
CA THR A 57 10.76 -13.92 -13.27
C THR A 57 9.32 -13.70 -12.83
N SER A 58 8.67 -12.70 -13.43
CA SER A 58 7.24 -12.45 -13.33
C SER A 58 6.71 -12.08 -14.73
N THR A 59 5.60 -12.69 -15.12
CA THR A 59 4.85 -12.33 -16.34
C THR A 59 3.40 -12.09 -15.94
N ILE A 60 2.84 -10.94 -16.30
CA ILE A 60 1.46 -10.57 -15.93
C ILE A 60 0.46 -10.90 -17.04
N HIS A 61 -0.71 -11.37 -16.62
CA HIS A 61 -1.86 -11.69 -17.44
C HIS A 61 -3.09 -11.02 -16.83
N VAL A 62 -3.78 -10.21 -17.63
CA VAL A 62 -5.04 -9.57 -17.20
C VAL A 62 -6.19 -10.47 -17.64
N ALA A 63 -6.97 -10.96 -16.68
CA ALA A 63 -8.13 -11.79 -16.95
C ALA A 63 -9.34 -10.93 -17.38
N LYS A 64 -10.34 -11.58 -18.00
CA LYS A 64 -11.56 -10.90 -18.49
C LYS A 64 -12.43 -10.32 -17.37
N ASP A 65 -12.29 -10.83 -16.15
CA ASP A 65 -13.02 -10.35 -14.96
C ASP A 65 -12.31 -9.19 -14.24
N GLY A 66 -11.21 -8.68 -14.81
CA GLY A 66 -10.41 -7.59 -14.24
C GLY A 66 -9.41 -8.04 -13.18
N SER A 67 -9.31 -9.34 -12.86
CA SER A 67 -8.23 -9.85 -12.02
C SER A 67 -6.89 -9.85 -12.77
N VAL A 68 -5.78 -9.73 -12.04
CA VAL A 68 -4.43 -9.83 -12.60
C VAL A 68 -3.73 -11.04 -12.02
N THR A 69 -3.34 -11.95 -12.91
CA THR A 69 -2.50 -13.10 -12.60
C THR A 69 -1.06 -12.78 -12.95
N ALA A 70 -0.12 -13.19 -12.11
CA ALA A 70 1.29 -13.23 -12.43
C ALA A 70 1.84 -14.65 -12.36
N ASP A 71 2.40 -15.13 -13.46
CA ASP A 71 3.23 -16.32 -13.49
C ASP A 71 4.60 -15.97 -12.93
N VAL A 72 4.98 -16.60 -11.81
CA VAL A 72 6.22 -16.30 -11.09
C VAL A 72 7.13 -17.51 -11.00
N ASN A 73 8.44 -17.29 -11.08
CA ASN A 73 9.45 -18.30 -10.77
C ASN A 73 10.56 -17.67 -9.94
N ILE A 74 10.56 -17.98 -8.65
CA ILE A 74 11.53 -17.42 -7.69
C ILE A 74 12.83 -18.20 -7.79
N ARG A 75 13.92 -17.54 -8.16
CA ARG A 75 15.21 -18.20 -8.35
C ARG A 75 16.20 -17.85 -7.24
N SER A 76 17.07 -18.80 -6.93
CA SER A 76 18.25 -18.56 -6.10
C SER A 76 19.26 -17.66 -6.84
N GLY A 77 20.18 -17.04 -6.10
CA GLY A 77 21.22 -16.15 -6.64
C GLY A 77 21.26 -14.77 -5.98
N LYS A 78 20.24 -14.43 -5.20
CA LYS A 78 20.19 -13.25 -4.34
C LYS A 78 19.69 -13.65 -2.94
N ALA A 79 20.10 -12.92 -1.91
CA ALA A 79 19.63 -13.14 -0.54
C ALA A 79 18.11 -12.87 -0.43
N TYR A 80 17.62 -11.83 -1.12
CA TYR A 80 16.24 -11.37 -1.09
C TYR A 80 15.62 -11.42 -2.49
N SER A 81 15.41 -12.64 -2.98
CA SER A 81 14.76 -12.86 -4.28
C SER A 81 13.27 -12.55 -4.21
N TYR A 82 12.75 -11.83 -5.20
CA TYR A 82 11.32 -11.54 -5.29
C TYR A 82 10.77 -11.53 -6.71
N ALA A 83 9.50 -11.92 -6.85
CA ALA A 83 8.69 -11.72 -8.05
C ALA A 83 7.20 -11.65 -7.72
N GLY A 84 6.43 -10.90 -8.51
CA GLY A 84 4.99 -10.75 -8.34
C GLY A 84 4.42 -9.56 -9.11
N ILE A 85 3.43 -8.90 -8.51
CA ILE A 85 2.64 -7.83 -9.15
C ILE A 85 2.98 -6.50 -8.49
N GLY A 86 3.27 -5.48 -9.30
CA GLY A 86 3.40 -4.09 -8.87
C GLY A 86 2.23 -3.25 -9.38
N VAL A 87 1.84 -2.26 -8.59
CA VAL A 87 0.83 -1.23 -8.89
C VAL A 87 1.53 0.13 -8.76
N ASN A 88 1.66 0.85 -9.86
CA ASN A 88 2.34 2.13 -9.92
C ASN A 88 1.40 3.26 -9.49
N LEU A 89 1.57 3.77 -8.27
CA LEU A 89 0.72 4.82 -7.70
C LEU A 89 1.01 6.20 -8.28
N LEU A 90 2.13 6.34 -9.00
CA LEU A 90 2.49 7.56 -9.72
C LEU A 90 2.06 7.55 -11.19
N SER A 91 1.35 6.51 -11.64
CA SER A 91 0.73 6.44 -12.97
C SER A 91 -0.78 6.40 -12.78
N VAL A 92 -1.43 7.57 -12.87
CA VAL A 92 -2.88 7.75 -12.68
C VAL A 92 -3.54 7.96 -14.03
N ASN A 93 -4.42 7.05 -14.43
CA ASN A 93 -5.07 7.02 -15.75
C ASN A 93 -4.04 7.13 -16.89
N HIS A 94 -2.95 6.35 -16.78
CA HIS A 94 -1.81 6.36 -17.72
C HIS A 94 -1.07 7.70 -17.85
N ARG A 95 -1.12 8.55 -16.81
CA ARG A 95 -0.41 9.83 -16.76
C ARG A 95 0.43 9.93 -15.47
N PRO A 96 1.59 10.62 -15.51
CA PRO A 96 2.35 10.90 -14.30
C PRO A 96 1.50 11.65 -13.27
N ALA A 97 1.45 11.15 -12.04
CA ALA A 97 0.83 11.84 -10.93
C ALA A 97 1.66 13.09 -10.55
N ALA A 98 0.97 14.16 -10.16
CA ALA A 98 1.63 15.39 -9.70
C ALA A 98 2.26 15.25 -8.31
N ASN A 99 1.66 14.40 -7.46
CA ASN A 99 2.05 14.19 -6.07
C ASN A 99 2.18 12.69 -5.78
N PHE A 100 2.84 12.37 -4.67
CA PHE A 100 2.84 11.01 -4.13
C PHE A 100 1.44 10.60 -3.64
N PHE A 101 1.25 9.29 -3.52
CA PHE A 101 0.04 8.74 -2.91
C PHE A 101 0.12 8.87 -1.38
N ASP A 102 -0.91 9.46 -0.78
CA ASP A 102 -0.98 9.70 0.66
C ASP A 102 -1.74 8.57 1.37
N PHE A 103 -1.00 7.65 1.98
CA PHE A 103 -1.55 6.57 2.81
C PHE A 103 -1.98 7.03 4.21
N ASP A 104 -1.54 8.20 4.70
CA ASP A 104 -1.97 8.72 6.01
C ASP A 104 -3.47 9.07 6.02
N GLU A 105 -4.08 9.14 4.84
CA GLU A 105 -5.53 9.22 4.66
C GLU A 105 -6.30 7.96 5.11
N PHE A 106 -5.61 6.86 5.42
CA PHE A 106 -6.20 5.55 5.72
C PHE A 106 -5.58 4.92 6.98
N ASP A 107 -6.31 3.97 7.58
CA ASP A 107 -5.86 3.26 8.79
C ASP A 107 -5.46 1.81 8.48
N SER A 108 -6.11 1.20 7.48
CA SER A 108 -5.95 -0.22 7.17
C SER A 108 -6.05 -0.50 5.69
N VAL A 109 -5.50 -1.64 5.30
CA VAL A 109 -5.58 -2.20 3.96
C VAL A 109 -6.21 -3.58 4.01
N GLU A 110 -7.03 -3.88 3.02
CA GLU A 110 -7.60 -5.20 2.76
C GLU A 110 -7.09 -5.70 1.41
N VAL A 111 -6.50 -6.90 1.41
CA VAL A 111 -5.90 -7.52 0.24
C VAL A 111 -6.56 -8.88 0.01
N ASN A 112 -6.97 -9.13 -1.23
CA ASN A 112 -7.44 -10.43 -1.67
C ASN A 112 -6.49 -10.97 -2.74
N VAL A 113 -5.78 -12.04 -2.39
CA VAL A 113 -4.75 -12.65 -3.21
C VAL A 113 -4.89 -14.16 -3.16
N ARG A 114 -4.73 -14.81 -4.31
CA ARG A 114 -4.68 -16.27 -4.43
C ARG A 114 -3.36 -16.68 -5.05
N THR A 115 -2.94 -17.90 -4.74
CA THR A 115 -1.68 -18.47 -5.20
C THR A 115 -1.88 -19.94 -5.53
N GLY A 116 -1.06 -20.46 -6.44
CA GLY A 116 -1.11 -21.88 -6.81
C GLY A 116 -0.57 -22.78 -5.69
N ARG A 117 0.66 -22.52 -5.22
CA ARG A 117 1.37 -23.39 -4.25
C ARG A 117 1.82 -22.64 -3.00
N MET A 118 2.23 -21.38 -3.13
CA MET A 118 2.64 -20.52 -2.04
C MET A 118 1.53 -20.41 -0.98
N GLN A 119 1.91 -20.46 0.30
CA GLN A 119 0.95 -20.32 1.40
C GLN A 119 0.83 -18.88 1.90
N SER A 120 1.77 -18.02 1.50
CA SER A 120 1.81 -16.61 1.89
C SER A 120 2.41 -15.76 0.78
N VAL A 121 2.07 -14.48 0.79
CA VAL A 121 2.67 -13.44 -0.05
C VAL A 121 3.19 -12.31 0.84
N GLU A 122 4.16 -11.56 0.34
CA GLU A 122 4.55 -10.29 0.94
C GLU A 122 3.77 -9.17 0.27
N PHE A 123 2.98 -8.44 1.07
CA PHE A 123 2.47 -7.15 0.68
C PHE A 123 3.52 -6.08 1.01
N ARG A 124 3.80 -5.17 0.09
CA ARG A 124 4.73 -4.06 0.31
C ARG A 124 4.24 -2.75 -0.26
N ILE A 125 4.58 -1.68 0.45
CA ILE A 125 4.49 -0.30 -0.01
C ILE A 125 5.91 0.22 -0.16
N LEU A 126 6.26 0.76 -1.32
CA LEU A 126 7.51 1.48 -1.52
C LEU A 126 7.24 2.99 -1.39
N ASN A 127 7.90 3.61 -0.43
CA ASN A 127 7.75 5.03 -0.12
C ASN A 127 9.00 5.81 -0.53
N ASN A 128 8.79 7.06 -0.95
CA ASN A 128 9.89 7.99 -1.17
C ASN A 128 10.40 8.52 0.17
N ASP A 129 11.56 8.04 0.58
CA ASP A 129 12.33 8.55 1.70
C ASP A 129 13.17 9.76 1.24
N PRO A 130 12.99 10.97 1.80
CA PRO A 130 13.72 12.15 1.35
C PRO A 130 15.25 12.05 1.49
N VAL A 131 15.75 11.16 2.34
CA VAL A 131 17.18 10.99 2.63
C VAL A 131 17.80 9.95 1.71
N TYR A 132 17.15 8.80 1.53
CA TYR A 132 17.74 7.64 0.84
C TYR A 132 17.20 7.43 -0.57
N SER A 133 15.97 7.85 -0.86
CA SER A 133 15.32 7.56 -2.14
C SER A 133 15.76 8.49 -3.26
N ARG A 134 15.90 7.92 -4.46
CA ARG A 134 16.24 8.62 -5.70
C ARG A 134 15.19 8.30 -6.76
N ALA A 135 14.75 9.34 -7.47
CA ALA A 135 13.77 9.19 -8.54
C ALA A 135 14.25 8.17 -9.58
N GLY A 136 13.37 7.23 -9.94
CA GLY A 136 13.67 6.15 -10.90
C GLY A 136 14.53 5.00 -10.36
N ALA A 137 15.12 5.13 -9.17
CA ALA A 137 15.91 4.06 -8.56
C ALA A 137 15.05 3.25 -7.59
N LEU A 138 14.32 2.24 -8.10
CA LEU A 138 13.34 1.45 -7.35
C LEU A 138 13.86 0.93 -5.99
N LEU A 139 15.10 0.45 -5.95
CA LEU A 139 15.71 -0.16 -4.76
C LEU A 139 16.01 0.85 -3.65
N SER A 140 16.05 2.14 -3.98
CA SER A 140 16.29 3.21 -3.00
C SER A 140 15.02 3.63 -2.25
N TYR A 141 13.83 3.22 -2.73
CA TYR A 141 12.58 3.48 -2.04
C TYR A 141 12.49 2.64 -0.77
N ARG A 142 12.02 3.26 0.31
CA ARG A 142 11.88 2.60 1.61
C ARG A 142 10.68 1.64 1.56
N PRO A 143 10.88 0.32 1.76
CA PRO A 143 9.80 -0.63 1.77
C PRO A 143 9.16 -0.67 3.16
N LYS A 144 7.83 -0.75 3.19
CA LYS A 144 7.03 -1.15 4.34
C LYS A 144 6.28 -2.42 3.99
N THR A 145 6.64 -3.53 4.64
CA THR A 145 6.22 -4.87 4.22
C THR A 145 5.48 -5.61 5.33
N LYS A 146 4.63 -6.56 4.93
CA LYS A 146 3.96 -7.52 5.81
C LYS A 146 3.69 -8.80 5.05
N ILE A 147 4.03 -9.93 5.67
CA ILE A 147 3.63 -11.25 5.18
C ILE A 147 2.16 -11.47 5.52
N ILE A 148 1.38 -11.86 4.51
CA ILE A 148 -0.05 -12.17 4.64
C ILE A 148 -0.33 -13.58 4.10
N PRO A 149 -1.30 -14.31 4.68
CA PRO A 149 -1.71 -15.59 4.15
C PRO A 149 -2.30 -15.43 2.75
N ALA A 150 -1.97 -16.37 1.86
CA ALA A 150 -2.59 -16.44 0.54
C ALA A 150 -3.93 -17.19 0.63
N ASN A 151 -4.74 -17.10 -0.45
CA ASN A 151 -6.01 -17.79 -0.59
C ASN A 151 -7.08 -17.38 0.44
N THR A 152 -6.94 -16.19 1.02
CA THR A 152 -7.93 -15.58 1.92
C THR A 152 -7.90 -14.06 1.80
N VAL A 153 -9.00 -13.41 2.16
CA VAL A 153 -9.06 -11.95 2.26
C VAL A 153 -8.44 -11.55 3.59
N THR A 154 -7.37 -10.76 3.54
CA THR A 154 -6.65 -10.31 4.74
C THR A 154 -6.80 -8.81 4.90
N LYS A 155 -7.35 -8.36 6.03
CA LYS A 155 -7.36 -6.95 6.45
C LYS A 155 -6.37 -6.73 7.59
N PHE A 156 -5.55 -5.69 7.50
CA PHE A 156 -4.56 -5.36 8.52
C PHE A 156 -4.30 -3.85 8.61
N ALA A 157 -3.80 -3.39 9.75
CA ALA A 157 -3.49 -1.97 9.97
C ALA A 157 -2.23 -1.58 9.19
N LEU A 158 -2.18 -0.36 8.66
CA LEU A 158 -0.97 0.16 8.01
C LEU A 158 0.22 0.21 8.98
N THR A 159 -0.04 0.41 10.28
CA THR A 159 0.97 0.38 11.34
C THR A 159 1.60 -1.00 11.57
N ASP A 160 1.01 -2.06 11.02
CA ASP A 160 1.59 -3.41 11.12
C ASP A 160 2.74 -3.63 10.13
N LEU A 161 2.88 -2.75 9.12
CA LEU A 161 3.94 -2.84 8.13
C LEU A 161 5.28 -2.41 8.72
N LYS A 162 6.35 -3.13 8.38
CA LYS A 162 7.69 -2.88 8.93
C LYS A 162 8.71 -2.64 7.82
N THR A 163 9.77 -1.89 8.14
CA THR A 163 10.94 -1.82 7.25
C THR A 163 11.67 -3.16 7.35
N PRO A 164 11.90 -3.87 6.24
CA PRO A 164 12.61 -5.13 6.29
C PRO A 164 14.11 -4.91 6.49
N GLU A 165 14.75 -5.82 7.24
CA GLU A 165 16.16 -5.72 7.65
C GLU A 165 17.12 -5.56 6.45
N TRP A 166 16.84 -6.23 5.34
CA TRP A 166 17.67 -6.15 4.14
C TRP A 166 17.83 -4.74 3.61
N TRP A 167 16.77 -3.94 3.70
CA TRP A 167 16.81 -2.57 3.21
C TRP A 167 17.63 -1.69 4.16
N LEU A 168 17.50 -1.91 5.48
CA LEU A 168 18.32 -1.21 6.48
C LEU A 168 19.81 -1.49 6.24
N VAL A 169 20.17 -2.76 6.04
CA VAL A 169 21.55 -3.16 5.73
C VAL A 169 22.04 -2.54 4.42
N GLU A 170 21.22 -2.53 3.36
CA GLU A 170 21.57 -1.90 2.08
C GLU A 170 21.78 -0.37 2.19
N GLN A 171 21.08 0.30 3.11
CA GLN A 171 21.28 1.72 3.40
C GLN A 171 22.37 2.00 4.46
N GLY A 172 23.01 0.97 5.01
CA GLY A 172 24.02 1.13 6.07
C GLY A 172 23.45 1.57 7.41
N LEU A 173 22.21 1.17 7.72
CA LEU A 173 21.50 1.51 8.96
C LEU A 173 21.51 0.32 9.92
N ASP A 174 21.96 0.58 11.16
CA ASP A 174 21.98 -0.44 12.22
C ASP A 174 20.59 -0.74 12.80
N LYS A 175 19.64 0.20 12.67
CA LYS A 175 18.28 0.09 13.21
C LYS A 175 17.28 0.92 12.41
N ASP A 176 16.01 0.51 12.48
CA ASP A 176 14.89 1.29 11.95
C ASP A 176 14.72 2.60 12.75
N ASP A 177 14.50 3.70 12.07
CA ASP A 177 14.17 5.02 12.65
C ASP A 177 12.65 5.18 12.88
N TYR A 178 11.87 4.16 12.50
CA TYR A 178 10.41 4.08 12.60
C TYR A 178 9.65 5.04 11.67
N LEU A 179 10.32 5.78 10.80
CA LEU A 179 9.67 6.67 9.84
C LEU A 179 8.99 5.84 8.74
N SER A 180 7.72 6.15 8.46
CA SER A 180 6.93 5.46 7.45
C SER A 180 6.99 6.11 6.08
N TYR A 181 6.90 7.44 6.04
CA TYR A 181 6.69 8.22 4.82
C TYR A 181 5.46 7.74 4.03
N PHE A 182 4.38 7.42 4.75
CA PHE A 182 3.13 6.96 4.16
C PHE A 182 2.44 8.05 3.33
N ASP A 183 2.71 9.32 3.61
CA ASP A 183 2.35 10.46 2.76
C ASP A 183 3.10 10.50 1.40
N ARG A 184 4.09 9.61 1.20
CA ARG A 184 4.98 9.58 0.04
C ARG A 184 5.00 8.24 -0.70
N GLY A 185 3.84 7.61 -0.82
CA GLY A 185 3.65 6.34 -1.52
C GLY A 185 3.97 6.39 -3.02
N VAL A 186 4.74 5.43 -3.50
CA VAL A 186 5.18 5.34 -4.91
C VAL A 186 4.63 4.08 -5.58
N ILE A 187 4.80 2.92 -4.95
CA ILE A 187 4.39 1.63 -5.49
C ILE A 187 3.74 0.80 -4.40
N LEU A 188 2.65 0.12 -4.77
CA LEU A 188 2.11 -1.01 -4.03
C LEU A 188 2.52 -2.29 -4.74
N ALA A 189 2.91 -3.32 -4.01
CA ALA A 189 3.22 -4.61 -4.63
C ALA A 189 2.83 -5.79 -3.77
N VAL A 190 2.52 -6.89 -4.45
CA VAL A 190 2.28 -8.21 -3.87
C VAL A 190 3.27 -9.16 -4.53
N VAL A 191 4.23 -9.65 -3.76
CA VAL A 191 5.30 -10.53 -4.22
C VAL A 191 5.28 -11.83 -3.42
N ASN A 192 6.08 -12.81 -3.83
CA ASN A 192 6.22 -14.06 -3.09
C ASN A 192 6.49 -13.82 -1.59
N GLY A 193 5.88 -14.65 -0.74
CA GLY A 193 6.10 -14.63 0.70
C GLY A 193 7.31 -15.46 1.10
N GLU A 194 7.25 -15.98 2.33
CA GLU A 194 8.28 -16.85 2.88
C GLU A 194 8.12 -18.30 2.39
N LYS A 195 9.20 -19.09 2.52
CA LYS A 195 9.21 -20.55 2.31
C LYS A 195 8.75 -21.00 0.91
N VAL A 196 8.99 -20.19 -0.11
CA VAL A 196 8.68 -20.54 -1.49
C VAL A 196 9.62 -21.62 -2.04
N MET A 197 9.07 -22.50 -2.88
CA MET A 197 9.86 -23.49 -3.59
C MET A 197 10.62 -22.82 -4.74
N ARG A 198 11.92 -22.59 -4.53
CA ARG A 198 12.76 -21.92 -5.52
C ARG A 198 12.95 -22.78 -6.77
N GLY A 199 12.92 -22.16 -7.93
CA GLY A 199 13.06 -22.81 -9.25
C GLY A 199 11.81 -23.51 -9.75
N ILE A 200 10.74 -23.56 -8.95
CA ILE A 200 9.46 -24.15 -9.31
C ILE A 200 8.48 -23.02 -9.64
N PRO A 201 7.91 -22.99 -10.86
CA PRO A 201 6.89 -22.00 -11.21
C PRO A 201 5.66 -22.07 -10.30
N ASP A 202 5.09 -20.90 -10.04
CA ASP A 202 3.85 -20.72 -9.30
C ASP A 202 3.10 -19.49 -9.85
N GLU A 203 1.91 -19.24 -9.33
CA GLU A 203 1.02 -18.16 -9.74
C GLU A 203 0.68 -17.26 -8.55
N ILE A 204 0.54 -15.95 -8.80
CA ILE A 204 -0.08 -14.98 -7.88
C ILE A 204 -1.25 -14.30 -8.61
N GLU A 205 -2.47 -14.55 -8.17
CA GLU A 205 -3.69 -13.88 -8.66
C GLU A 205 -4.07 -12.77 -7.67
N LEU A 206 -3.89 -11.52 -8.08
CA LEU A 206 -4.36 -10.35 -7.35
C LEU A 206 -5.82 -10.07 -7.72
N LYS A 207 -6.71 -10.12 -6.73
CA LYS A 207 -8.15 -9.86 -6.91
C LYS A 207 -8.55 -8.47 -6.48
N SER A 208 -8.08 -8.01 -5.32
CA SER A 208 -8.38 -6.66 -4.85
C SER A 208 -7.35 -6.13 -3.85
N ILE A 209 -7.21 -4.80 -3.86
CA ILE A 209 -6.53 -4.01 -2.82
C ILE A 209 -7.46 -2.85 -2.49
N ARG A 210 -7.88 -2.76 -1.23
CA ARG A 210 -8.76 -1.71 -0.71
C ARG A 210 -8.16 -1.05 0.52
N LEU A 211 -8.27 0.26 0.61
CA LEU A 211 -7.85 1.05 1.75
C LEU A 211 -9.08 1.53 2.52
N TRP A 212 -8.95 1.59 3.85
CA TRP A 212 -10.05 1.95 4.74
C TRP A 212 -9.57 2.93 5.81
N ARG A 213 -10.36 3.98 6.05
CA ARG A 213 -10.31 4.84 7.22
C ARG A 213 -11.55 4.61 8.08
N GLY A 214 -11.35 4.42 9.37
CA GLY A 214 -12.37 4.05 10.33
C GLY A 214 -12.75 2.57 10.26
N ASN A 215 -13.23 2.03 11.38
CA ASN A 215 -13.83 0.71 11.39
C ASN A 215 -15.20 0.79 10.71
N ALA A 216 -15.32 0.23 9.50
CA ALA A 216 -16.59 -0.35 9.10
C ALA A 216 -16.85 -1.51 10.08
N SER A 217 -17.59 -1.24 11.15
CA SER A 217 -18.34 -2.29 11.83
C SER A 217 -19.23 -2.91 10.76
N ARG A 218 -18.86 -4.10 10.30
CA ARG A 218 -19.75 -4.93 9.50
C ARG A 218 -20.93 -5.28 10.41
N GLU A 219 -22.10 -4.70 10.13
CA GLU A 219 -23.37 -5.32 10.47
C GLU A 219 -23.57 -6.57 9.60
#